data_AF-A0A2V5PKI9-F1
#
_entry.id   AF-A0A2V5PKI9-F1
#
_cell.length_a   1.000
_cell.length_b   1.000
_cell.length_c   1.000
_cell.angle_alpha   90.00
_cell.angle_beta   90.00
_cell.angle_gamma   90.00
#
_symmetry.space_group_name_H-M   'P 1'
#
loop_
_entity.id
_entity.type
_entity.pdbx_description
1 polymer ?
#
loop_
_entity_poly.entity_id
_entity_poly.type
_entity_poly.pdbx_seq_one_letter_code
_entity_poly.pdbx_strand_id
1 'polypeptide(L)' 'MTEQNKSGEAQLPNSQKVYVSGTLHEDVRVPFREISLAPTKTIAGGIEV' A
#
# COMPACT_ATOMS: atom_id res chain seq x y z
N MET A 1 22.77 17.39 15.55
CA MET A 1 21.52 17.95 14.98
C MET A 1 21.23 17.20 13.69
N THR A 2 20.54 16.07 13.78
CA THR A 2 20.02 15.37 12.59
C THR A 2 18.52 15.23 12.81
N GLU A 3 17.77 16.23 12.35
CA GLU A 3 16.34 16.07 12.15
C GLU A 3 16.15 15.07 11.01
N GLN A 4 15.95 13.80 11.36
CA GLN A 4 15.28 12.89 10.46
C GLN A 4 13.82 13.30 10.42
N ASN A 5 13.45 14.04 9.37
CA ASN A 5 12.07 14.18 8.98
C ASN A 5 11.56 12.80 8.51
N LYS A 6 11.21 11.95 9.49
CA LYS A 6 10.82 10.55 9.33
C LYS A 6 9.31 10.41 9.11
N SER A 7 8.70 11.38 8.41
CA SER A 7 7.25 11.39 8.18
C SER A 7 6.80 10.26 7.25
N GLY A 8 7.71 9.67 6.45
CA GLY A 8 7.42 8.59 5.49
C GLY A 8 7.75 7.17 5.94
N GLU A 9 8.32 6.98 7.14
CA GLU A 9 8.69 5.66 7.69
C GLU A 9 7.87 5.28 8.94
N ALA A 10 6.95 6.15 9.38
CA ALA A 10 6.01 5.76 10.41
C ALA A 10 5.16 4.58 9.91
N GLN A 11 5.14 3.48 10.65
CA GLN A 11 4.20 2.39 10.40
C GLN A 11 2.80 2.94 10.68
N LEU A 12 2.04 3.19 9.63
CA LEU A 12 0.65 3.62 9.77
C LEU A 12 -0.23 2.36 9.89
N PRO A 13 -1.25 2.38 10.77
CA PRO A 13 -2.06 1.20 11.05
C PRO A 13 -2.80 0.70 9.81
N ASN A 14 -3.07 -0.61 9.77
CA ASN A 14 -3.86 -1.30 8.74
C ASN A 14 -3.45 -1.01 7.29
N SER A 15 -2.16 -0.72 7.06
CA SER A 15 -1.68 -0.34 5.73
C SER A 15 -0.21 -0.69 5.53
N GLN A 16 0.14 -1.11 4.33
CA GLN A 16 1.48 -1.55 3.96
C GLN A 16 2.08 -0.65 2.89
N LYS A 17 3.38 -0.35 2.99
CA LYS A 17 4.09 0.38 1.93
C LYS A 17 4.47 -0.62 0.83
N VAL A 18 3.99 -0.40 -0.38
CA VAL A 18 4.28 -1.24 -1.55
C VAL A 18 4.94 -0.42 -2.64
N TYR A 19 5.65 -1.08 -3.55
CA TYR A 19 6.39 -0.42 -4.62
C TYR A 19 6.11 -1.07 -5.96
N VAL A 20 5.57 -0.29 -6.90
CA VAL A 20 5.31 -0.72 -8.27
C VAL A 20 6.50 -0.30 -9.15
N SER A 21 6.97 -1.21 -10.00
CA SER A 21 8.04 -0.93 -10.95
C SER A 21 7.52 -0.19 -12.19
N GLY A 22 8.33 0.72 -12.73
CA GLY A 22 8.04 1.36 -14.02
C GLY A 22 8.10 0.37 -15.19
N THR A 23 7.36 0.66 -16.26
CA THR A 23 7.35 -0.16 -17.48
C THR A 23 8.41 0.29 -18.49
N LEU A 24 8.63 1.61 -18.66
CA LEU A 24 9.68 2.16 -19.52
C LEU A 24 11.05 2.20 -18.80
N HIS A 25 11.02 2.46 -17.50
CA HIS A 25 12.19 2.56 -16.63
C HIS A 25 11.99 1.61 -15.45
N GLU A 26 12.47 0.36 -15.58
CA GLU A 26 12.24 -0.72 -14.61
C GLU A 26 12.91 -0.50 -13.26
N ASP A 27 13.94 0.35 -13.22
CA ASP A 27 14.68 0.77 -12.03
C ASP A 27 13.86 1.73 -11.14
N VAL A 28 12.86 2.41 -11.71
CA VAL A 28 11.99 3.31 -10.96
C VAL A 28 10.98 2.51 -10.13
N ARG A 29 10.94 2.80 -8.82
CA ARG A 29 10.01 2.18 -7.86
C ARG A 29 9.12 3.24 -7.23
N VAL A 30 7.85 3.28 -7.62
CA VAL A 30 6.88 4.27 -7.12
C VAL A 30 6.25 3.77 -5.82
N PRO A 31 6.33 4.53 -4.71
CA PRO A 31 5.76 4.13 -3.44
C PRO A 31 4.24 4.34 -3.41
N PHE A 32 3.52 3.31 -2.97
CA PHE A 32 2.08 3.35 -2.68
C PHE A 32 1.80 2.82 -1.28
N ARG A 33 0.55 2.98 -0.84
CA ARG A 33 0.05 2.36 0.39
C ARG A 33 -1.12 1.45 0.05
N GLU A 34 -0.97 0.17 0.37
CA GLU A 34 -2.01 -0.84 0.20
C GLU A 34 -2.79 -1.00 1.52
N ILE A 35 -4.10 -1.15 1.42
CA ILE A 35 -5.01 -1.42 2.54
C ILE A 35 -5.77 -2.70 2.20
N SER A 36 -5.60 -3.74 3.03
CA SER A 36 -6.38 -4.97 2.89
C SER A 36 -7.78 -4.74 3.47
N LEU A 37 -8.81 -5.02 2.68
CA LEU A 37 -10.20 -4.93 3.11
C LEU A 37 -10.67 -6.24 3.73
N ALA A 38 -11.65 -6.17 4.61
CA ALA A 38 -12.32 -7.37 5.11
C ALA A 38 -13.24 -7.94 4.03
N PRO A 39 -13.34 -9.28 3.89
CA PRO A 39 -14.25 -9.88 2.92
C PRO A 39 -15.70 -9.48 3.16
N THR A 40 -16.41 -9.12 2.10
CA THR A 40 -17.84 -8.74 2.16
C THR A 40 -18.68 -9.75 1.41
N LYS A 41 -20.00 -9.75 1.65
CA LYS A 41 -20.94 -10.56 0.86
C LYS A 41 -21.39 -9.75 -0.37
N THR A 42 -21.33 -10.36 -1.54
CA THR A 42 -21.94 -9.80 -2.76
C THR A 42 -23.46 -9.88 -2.67
N ILE A 43 -24.16 -9.17 -3.55
CA ILE A 43 -25.64 -9.19 -3.63
C ILE A 43 -26.17 -10.62 -3.85
N ALA A 44 -25.41 -11.46 -4.58
CA ALA A 44 -25.75 -12.86 -4.80
C ALA A 44 -25.36 -13.80 -3.65
N GLY A 45 -24.81 -13.27 -2.55
CA GLY A 45 -24.41 -14.04 -1.36
C GLY A 45 -23.03 -14.70 -1.43
N GLY A 46 -22.26 -14.46 -2.50
CA GLY A 46 -20.85 -14.87 -2.59
C GLY A 46 -19.94 -14.00 -1.72
N ILE A 47 -18.70 -14.44 -1.49
CA ILE A 47 -17.69 -13.63 -0.78
C ILE A 47 -16.90 -12.82 -1.82
N GLU A 48 -16.81 -11.51 -1.62
CA GLU A 48 -15.88 -10.61 -2.33
C GLU A 48 -14.51 -10.72 -1.66
N VAL A 49 -13.51 -11.15 -2.43
CA VAL A 49 -12.11 -11.34 -2.01
C VAL A 49 -11.20 -10.31 -2.66
#